data_AF-A0AA41V2X3-F1
#
_entry.id   AF-A0AA41V2X3-F1
#
_cell.length_a   1.000
_cell.length_b   1.000
_cell.length_c   1.000
_cell.angle_alpha   90.00
_cell.angle_beta   90.00
_cell.angle_gamma   90.00
#
_symmetry.space_group_name_H-M   'P 1'
#
loop_
_entity.id
_entity.type
_entity.pdbx_description
1 polymer ?
#
loop_
_entity_poly.entity_id
_entity_poly.type
_entity_poly.pdbx_seq_one_letter_code
_entity_poly.pdbx_strand_id
1 'polypeptide(L)'
;MNMPSMYVNPGSSLYDGLRDALHQPPALIDLNASLVDSNLPADQLINNNLTTMYRQVVSGGTTPTLFLGSPYRAGDPPAPGAGTFELVPHNNIHSWTGDRTQPNMEDMGSSYSAARDPIFFAHHSNVDRIWPIWKSLGGNRKDFTDPDFLNAGFVFYDEKKQLVRVTVKDCLEQENLRYKYQDVEIPWLQATPKAPTGKKIDKKAVGTTEYPISLDKTVQVLVKRPVTKKRSKKEKEDKEEMLIISGIKLNRGAPVKFDVFINYDGKVGLDSCACAGSFTNVPHAHGVDKGNTITTCLKLGITRLLEDLEAEDDNDIVVIMVPSENTMEQVVTIDGIEIQFDN
;
A
#
# COMPACT_ATOMS: atom_id res chain seq x y z
N MET A 1 13.21 -13.30 3.40
CA MET A 1 12.13 -13.00 2.44
C MET A 1 11.38 -14.26 1.97
N ASN A 2 11.85 -15.48 2.26
CA ASN A 2 11.05 -16.68 2.12
C ASN A 2 10.04 -16.82 3.26
N MET A 3 9.02 -17.67 3.06
CA MET A 3 8.17 -18.15 4.14
C MET A 3 9.03 -18.84 5.22
N PRO A 4 8.89 -18.48 6.52
CA PRO A 4 9.74 -19.07 7.54
C PRO A 4 9.49 -20.57 7.71
N SER A 5 10.56 -21.34 7.85
CA SER A 5 10.51 -22.81 7.81
C SER A 5 9.62 -23.45 8.88
N MET A 6 9.40 -22.77 10.01
CA MET A 6 8.49 -23.24 11.07
C MET A 6 7.02 -23.32 10.64
N TYR A 7 6.63 -22.54 9.62
CA TYR A 7 5.27 -22.54 9.08
C TYR A 7 5.09 -23.60 7.99
N VAL A 8 6.15 -24.09 7.33
CA VAL A 8 6.01 -24.96 6.13
C VAL A 8 6.00 -26.46 6.44
N ASN A 9 6.32 -26.86 7.67
CA ASN A 9 6.35 -28.26 8.07
C ASN A 9 4.92 -28.78 8.31
N PRO A 10 4.39 -29.74 7.53
CA PRO A 10 3.03 -30.26 7.70
C PRO A 10 2.74 -30.90 9.06
N GLY A 11 3.76 -31.30 9.82
CA GLY A 11 3.62 -31.80 11.19
C GLY A 11 3.58 -30.71 12.27
N SER A 12 3.70 -29.43 11.91
CA SER A 12 3.71 -28.29 12.82
C SER A 12 2.29 -27.80 13.11
N SER A 13 2.01 -27.36 14.34
CA SER A 13 0.75 -26.64 14.64
C SER A 13 0.67 -25.25 14.00
N LEU A 14 1.76 -24.78 13.38
CA LEU A 14 1.83 -23.52 12.63
C LEU A 14 1.56 -23.71 11.13
N TYR A 15 1.39 -24.95 10.69
CA TYR A 15 1.15 -25.26 9.29
C TYR A 15 -0.30 -24.96 8.90
N ASP A 16 -0.44 -24.50 7.67
CA ASP A 16 -1.71 -24.41 6.97
C ASP A 16 -1.54 -25.02 5.57
N GLY A 17 -2.48 -25.87 5.17
CA GLY A 17 -2.52 -26.49 3.85
C GLY A 17 -3.11 -25.57 2.77
N LEU A 18 -3.84 -24.53 3.16
CA LEU A 18 -4.45 -23.55 2.26
C LEU A 18 -3.50 -22.36 2.02
N ARG A 19 -2.30 -22.70 1.54
CA ARG A 19 -1.31 -21.74 1.07
C ARG A 19 -0.93 -22.03 -0.37
N ASP A 20 -0.52 -20.98 -1.07
CA ASP A 20 -0.08 -21.12 -2.46
C ASP A 20 1.07 -22.13 -2.60
N ALA A 21 0.84 -23.17 -3.41
CA ALA A 21 1.80 -24.25 -3.62
C ALA A 21 3.06 -23.78 -4.37
N LEU A 22 2.96 -22.72 -5.20
CA LEU A 22 4.09 -22.17 -5.95
C LEU A 22 4.96 -21.23 -5.10
N HIS A 23 4.44 -20.79 -3.95
CA HIS A 23 5.09 -19.85 -3.04
C HIS A 23 5.72 -20.51 -1.82
N GLN A 24 5.78 -21.84 -1.81
CA GLN A 24 6.55 -22.56 -0.80
C GLN A 24 8.07 -22.32 -0.99
N PRO A 25 8.88 -22.36 0.08
CA PRO A 25 10.33 -22.26 -0.04
C PRO A 25 10.88 -23.25 -1.08
N PRO A 26 11.84 -22.82 -1.93
CA PRO A 26 12.68 -21.63 -1.80
C PRO A 26 12.13 -20.35 -2.46
N ALA A 27 10.83 -20.28 -2.79
CA ALA A 27 10.25 -19.07 -3.37
C ALA A 27 10.44 -17.84 -2.47
N LEU A 28 10.82 -16.72 -3.08
CA LEU A 28 10.94 -15.42 -2.42
C LEU A 28 9.63 -14.67 -2.57
N ILE A 29 9.20 -13.99 -1.51
CA ILE A 29 8.05 -13.10 -1.59
C ILE A 29 8.31 -11.97 -2.57
N ASP A 30 7.30 -11.58 -3.34
CA ASP A 30 7.28 -10.33 -4.09
C ASP A 30 6.37 -9.34 -3.36
N LEU A 31 6.97 -8.34 -2.73
CA LEU A 31 6.29 -7.35 -1.90
C LEU A 31 5.41 -6.39 -2.71
N ASN A 32 5.56 -6.35 -4.05
CA ASN A 32 4.70 -5.58 -4.93
C ASN A 32 4.10 -6.45 -6.05
N ALA A 33 3.93 -7.75 -5.76
CA ALA A 33 3.37 -8.70 -6.70
C ALA A 33 2.00 -8.23 -7.22
N SER A 34 1.77 -8.45 -8.50
CA SER A 34 0.40 -8.65 -8.99
C SER A 34 -0.06 -10.06 -8.61
N LEU A 35 -1.29 -10.47 -8.91
CA LEU A 35 -1.69 -11.90 -8.83
C LEU A 35 -0.99 -12.79 -9.88
N VAL A 36 0.09 -12.30 -10.48
CA VAL A 36 0.89 -12.99 -11.48
C VAL A 36 2.31 -13.05 -10.93
N ASP A 37 2.85 -14.25 -10.87
CA ASP A 37 4.16 -14.49 -10.26
C ASP A 37 5.26 -13.80 -11.07
N SER A 38 6.16 -13.12 -10.37
CA SER A 38 7.31 -12.49 -11.03
C SER A 38 8.32 -13.56 -11.46
N ASN A 39 8.81 -13.48 -12.70
CA ASN A 39 9.91 -14.31 -13.20
C ASN A 39 11.27 -13.61 -13.03
N LEU A 40 11.41 -12.78 -12.00
CA LEU A 40 12.63 -11.99 -11.76
C LEU A 40 13.74 -12.85 -11.15
N PRO A 41 15.02 -12.59 -11.50
CA PRO A 41 16.15 -13.14 -10.76
C PRO A 41 16.08 -12.77 -9.27
N ALA A 42 16.52 -13.67 -8.39
CA ALA A 42 16.43 -13.51 -6.93
C ALA A 42 17.02 -12.18 -6.42
N ASP A 43 18.20 -11.81 -6.88
CA ASP A 43 18.86 -10.55 -6.48
C ASP A 43 18.06 -9.32 -6.91
N GLN A 44 17.44 -9.38 -8.09
CA GLN A 44 16.58 -8.30 -8.57
C GLN A 44 15.30 -8.21 -7.74
N LEU A 45 14.68 -9.34 -7.41
CA LEU A 45 13.49 -9.38 -6.57
C LEU A 45 13.76 -8.86 -5.15
N ILE A 46 14.90 -9.22 -4.55
CA ILE A 46 15.32 -8.69 -3.24
C ILE A 46 15.48 -7.17 -3.32
N ASN A 47 16.16 -6.65 -4.34
CA ASN A 47 16.33 -5.20 -4.52
C ASN A 47 14.98 -4.48 -4.71
N ASN A 48 14.04 -5.07 -5.47
CA ASN A 48 12.70 -4.54 -5.66
C ASN A 48 11.92 -4.51 -4.34
N ASN A 49 12.02 -5.57 -3.52
CA ASN A 49 11.39 -5.64 -2.21
C ASN A 49 11.94 -4.59 -1.25
N LEU A 50 13.26 -4.41 -1.21
CA LEU A 50 13.89 -3.39 -0.38
C LEU A 50 13.46 -1.98 -0.83
N THR A 51 13.43 -1.72 -2.14
CA THR A 51 12.97 -0.45 -2.70
C THR A 51 11.49 -0.21 -2.42
N THR A 52 10.68 -1.28 -2.44
CA THR A 52 9.25 -1.22 -2.06
C THR A 52 9.12 -0.81 -0.60
N MET A 53 9.84 -1.44 0.32
CA MET A 53 9.83 -1.05 1.73
C MET A 53 10.28 0.42 1.93
N TYR A 54 11.36 0.84 1.26
CA TYR A 54 11.79 2.24 1.29
C TYR A 54 10.69 3.18 0.81
N ARG A 55 10.05 2.88 -0.32
CA ARG A 55 8.99 3.71 -0.87
C ARG A 55 7.82 3.82 0.11
N GLN A 56 7.34 2.71 0.64
CA GLN A 56 6.10 2.68 1.43
C GLN A 56 6.29 3.29 2.83
N VAL A 57 7.46 3.12 3.44
CA VAL A 57 7.74 3.61 4.81
C VAL A 57 8.45 4.97 4.83
N VAL A 58 9.33 5.25 3.86
CA VAL A 58 10.18 6.45 3.86
C VAL A 58 9.63 7.52 2.93
N SER A 59 9.68 7.32 1.62
CA SER A 59 9.39 8.40 0.66
C SER A 59 7.90 8.64 0.43
N GLY A 60 7.07 7.61 0.56
CA GLY A 60 5.62 7.67 0.39
C GLY A 60 4.87 7.84 1.72
N GLY A 61 5.44 7.41 2.84
CA GLY A 61 4.86 7.54 4.19
C GLY A 61 5.43 8.73 4.97
N THR A 62 5.42 9.93 4.41
CA THR A 62 6.05 11.11 5.05
C THR A 62 5.17 11.78 6.10
N THR A 63 3.85 11.58 6.02
CA THR A 63 2.84 12.14 6.94
C THR A 63 1.96 11.03 7.54
N PRO A 64 1.19 11.33 8.61
CA PRO A 64 0.30 10.35 9.22
C PRO A 64 -0.82 9.94 8.25
N THR A 65 -1.38 10.88 7.48
CA THR A 65 -2.41 10.60 6.45
C THR A 65 -1.91 9.62 5.40
N LEU A 66 -0.66 9.77 4.97
CA LEU A 66 -0.07 8.87 3.97
C LEU A 66 0.20 7.48 4.54
N PHE A 67 0.77 7.40 5.74
CA PHE A 67 1.21 6.11 6.28
C PHE A 67 0.08 5.32 6.96
N LEU A 68 -0.73 5.98 7.79
CA LEU A 68 -1.81 5.37 8.58
C LEU A 68 -3.16 5.35 7.84
N GLY A 69 -3.31 6.16 6.79
CA GLY A 69 -4.52 6.25 5.99
C GLY A 69 -5.45 7.38 6.39
N SER A 70 -6.64 7.38 5.79
CA SER A 70 -7.65 8.44 5.93
C SER A 70 -8.49 8.24 7.19
N PRO A 71 -8.97 9.33 7.84
CA PRO A 71 -9.88 9.23 8.97
C PRO A 71 -11.12 8.39 8.66
N TYR A 72 -11.55 7.58 9.63
CA TYR A 72 -12.79 6.81 9.59
C TYR A 72 -13.58 7.05 10.86
N ARG A 73 -14.78 7.63 10.75
CA ARG A 73 -15.64 8.00 11.87
C ARG A 73 -16.99 7.30 11.80
N ALA A 74 -17.70 7.32 12.92
CA ALA A 74 -19.06 6.81 12.98
C ALA A 74 -19.97 7.57 12.00
N GLY A 75 -20.59 6.83 11.08
CA GLY A 75 -21.45 7.39 10.03
C GLY A 75 -20.76 7.57 8.68
N ASP A 76 -19.43 7.44 8.61
CA ASP A 76 -18.71 7.48 7.34
C ASP A 76 -19.00 6.23 6.49
N PRO A 77 -18.98 6.35 5.15
CA PRO A 77 -18.98 5.18 4.28
C PRO A 77 -17.69 4.35 4.48
N PRO A 78 -17.73 3.03 4.22
CA PRO A 78 -16.55 2.19 4.34
C PRO A 78 -15.47 2.58 3.31
N ALA A 79 -14.23 2.13 3.56
CA ALA A 79 -13.07 2.34 2.70
C ALA A 79 -12.72 3.83 2.44
N PRO A 80 -12.42 4.62 3.49
CA PRO A 80 -12.11 6.05 3.35
C PRO A 80 -10.78 6.32 2.62
N GLY A 81 -9.92 5.31 2.48
CA GLY A 81 -8.62 5.38 1.82
C GLY A 81 -7.50 4.88 2.73
N ALA A 82 -6.92 3.74 2.36
CA ALA A 82 -5.86 3.07 3.11
C ALA A 82 -4.52 3.82 3.07
N GLY A 83 -3.68 3.57 4.07
CA GLY A 83 -2.31 4.08 4.11
C GLY A 83 -1.37 3.33 3.18
N THR A 84 -0.16 3.87 2.96
CA THR A 84 0.85 3.30 2.08
C THR A 84 1.16 1.85 2.42
N PHE A 85 1.38 1.55 3.71
CA PHE A 85 1.82 0.23 4.15
C PHE A 85 0.71 -0.84 4.09
N GLU A 86 -0.54 -0.44 4.31
CA GLU A 86 -1.72 -1.31 4.15
C GLU A 86 -1.91 -1.71 2.68
N LEU A 87 -1.78 -0.74 1.76
CA LEU A 87 -1.86 -0.99 0.32
C LEU A 87 -0.68 -1.85 -0.17
N VAL A 88 0.55 -1.51 0.20
CA VAL A 88 1.74 -2.25 -0.19
C VAL A 88 2.76 -2.16 0.95
N PRO A 89 3.33 -3.28 1.44
CA PRO A 89 3.20 -4.63 0.92
C PRO A 89 2.15 -5.49 1.64
N HIS A 90 1.43 -4.98 2.63
CA HIS A 90 0.50 -5.78 3.45
C HIS A 90 -0.49 -6.59 2.60
N ASN A 91 -1.24 -5.92 1.73
CA ASN A 91 -2.20 -6.58 0.84
C ASN A 91 -1.53 -7.58 -0.11
N ASN A 92 -0.33 -7.27 -0.62
CA ASN A 92 0.41 -8.18 -1.50
C ASN A 92 0.83 -9.46 -0.76
N ILE A 93 1.23 -9.36 0.51
CA ILE A 93 1.62 -10.53 1.33
C ILE A 93 0.41 -11.44 1.56
N HIS A 94 -0.77 -10.88 1.80
CA HIS A 94 -2.03 -11.62 1.88
C HIS A 94 -2.28 -12.42 0.60
N SER A 95 -2.30 -11.74 -0.55
CA SER A 95 -2.54 -12.39 -1.86
C SER A 95 -1.46 -13.40 -2.23
N TRP A 96 -0.20 -13.14 -1.91
CA TRP A 96 0.92 -14.05 -2.18
C TRP A 96 0.83 -15.31 -1.31
N THR A 97 0.34 -15.22 -0.08
CA THR A 97 0.32 -16.38 0.82
C THR A 97 -0.89 -17.29 0.60
N GLY A 98 -2.07 -16.71 0.28
CA GLY A 98 -3.31 -17.46 0.10
C GLY A 98 -3.30 -18.43 -1.08
N ASP A 99 -3.97 -19.57 -0.95
CA ASP A 99 -4.02 -20.58 -2.01
C ASP A 99 -4.90 -20.11 -3.18
N ARG A 100 -4.27 -19.77 -4.30
CA ARG A 100 -4.94 -19.33 -5.54
C ARG A 100 -5.93 -20.34 -6.12
N THR A 101 -5.89 -21.61 -5.68
CA THR A 101 -6.83 -22.64 -6.13
C THR A 101 -8.14 -22.67 -5.33
N GLN A 102 -8.20 -21.94 -4.21
CA GLN A 102 -9.41 -21.82 -3.40
C GLN A 102 -10.38 -20.77 -3.97
N PRO A 103 -11.71 -20.92 -3.74
CA PRO A 103 -12.72 -20.06 -4.37
C PRO A 103 -12.57 -18.56 -4.07
N ASN A 104 -11.99 -18.19 -2.94
CA ASN A 104 -11.73 -16.80 -2.56
C ASN A 104 -10.27 -16.60 -2.09
N MET A 105 -9.34 -17.43 -2.57
CA MET A 105 -7.92 -17.41 -2.18
C MET A 105 -7.64 -17.68 -0.69
N GLU A 106 -8.45 -18.52 -0.07
CA GLU A 106 -8.28 -18.94 1.33
C GLU A 106 -6.88 -19.55 1.59
N ASP A 107 -6.33 -19.46 2.80
CA ASP A 107 -6.87 -18.69 3.92
C ASP A 107 -6.39 -17.23 3.86
N MET A 108 -5.08 -16.98 3.70
CA MET A 108 -4.46 -15.64 3.75
C MET A 108 -4.94 -14.64 2.69
N GLY A 109 -5.43 -15.09 1.54
CA GLY A 109 -5.83 -14.21 0.43
C GLY A 109 -7.20 -13.55 0.58
N SER A 110 -7.96 -13.87 1.64
CA SER A 110 -9.20 -13.18 1.97
C SER A 110 -9.35 -12.95 3.47
N SER A 111 -9.82 -11.76 3.86
CA SER A 111 -9.74 -11.36 5.28
C SER A 111 -10.66 -12.10 6.24
N TYR A 112 -11.72 -12.79 5.79
CA TYR A 112 -12.47 -13.65 6.73
C TYR A 112 -11.78 -14.93 7.13
N SER A 113 -10.86 -15.37 6.28
CA SER A 113 -10.17 -16.64 6.38
C SER A 113 -8.75 -16.44 6.82
N ALA A 114 -8.16 -15.26 6.57
CA ALA A 114 -6.74 -15.00 6.77
C ALA A 114 -6.24 -15.41 8.16
N ALA A 115 -6.97 -15.07 9.22
CA ALA A 115 -6.57 -15.40 10.59
C ALA A 115 -6.72 -16.90 10.98
N ARG A 116 -7.25 -17.75 10.09
CA ARG A 116 -7.23 -19.21 10.26
C ARG A 116 -5.84 -19.77 10.05
N ASP A 117 -5.04 -19.14 9.18
CA ASP A 117 -3.64 -19.45 8.97
C ASP A 117 -2.80 -18.85 10.13
N PRO A 118 -2.04 -19.65 10.89
CA PRO A 118 -1.17 -19.15 11.96
C PRO A 118 -0.15 -18.09 11.52
N ILE A 119 0.27 -18.07 10.24
CA ILE A 119 1.24 -17.08 9.73
C ILE A 119 0.66 -15.67 9.67
N PHE A 120 -0.68 -15.51 9.68
CA PHE A 120 -1.36 -14.22 9.75
C PHE A 120 -0.86 -13.37 10.91
N PHE A 121 -0.73 -13.97 12.09
CA PHE A 121 -0.28 -13.26 13.29
C PHE A 121 1.18 -12.85 13.19
N ALA A 122 2.03 -13.65 12.53
CA ALA A 122 3.43 -13.29 12.29
C ALA A 122 3.57 -12.19 11.23
N HIS A 123 2.73 -12.21 10.20
CA HIS A 123 2.63 -11.13 9.22
C HIS A 123 2.25 -9.81 9.91
N HIS A 124 1.14 -9.79 10.64
CA HIS A 124 0.69 -8.60 11.37
C HIS A 124 1.63 -8.19 12.51
N SER A 125 2.38 -9.12 13.09
CA SER A 125 3.46 -8.79 14.03
C SER A 125 4.55 -7.97 13.35
N ASN A 126 4.93 -8.28 12.10
CA ASN A 126 5.88 -7.42 11.38
C ASN A 126 5.24 -6.11 10.88
N VAL A 127 3.94 -6.09 10.57
CA VAL A 127 3.20 -4.84 10.26
C VAL A 127 3.23 -3.90 11.47
N ASP A 128 2.89 -4.41 12.66
CA ASP A 128 2.97 -3.66 13.92
C ASP A 128 4.38 -3.18 14.21
N ARG A 129 5.41 -4.00 13.93
CA ARG A 129 6.83 -3.61 14.04
C ARG A 129 7.20 -2.41 13.15
N ILE A 130 6.58 -2.24 11.98
CA ILE A 130 6.90 -1.11 11.10
C ILE A 130 6.42 0.22 11.69
N TRP A 131 5.35 0.25 12.48
CA TRP A 131 4.82 1.48 13.05
C TRP A 131 5.80 2.25 13.95
N PRO A 132 6.44 1.66 14.99
CA PRO A 132 7.46 2.37 15.77
C PRO A 132 8.70 2.69 14.93
N ILE A 133 9.07 1.85 13.95
CA ILE A 133 10.18 2.15 13.03
C ILE A 133 9.86 3.41 12.24
N TRP A 134 8.65 3.53 11.68
CA TRP A 134 8.19 4.70 10.95
C TRP A 134 8.25 5.96 11.81
N LYS A 135 7.76 5.90 13.06
CA LYS A 135 7.88 7.02 14.02
C LYS A 135 9.34 7.42 14.27
N SER A 136 10.24 6.45 14.38
CA SER A 136 11.67 6.70 14.66
C SER A 136 12.42 7.43 13.54
N LEU A 137 11.87 7.45 12.31
CA LEU A 137 12.45 8.17 11.17
C LEU A 137 12.31 9.69 11.26
N GLY A 138 11.53 10.21 12.21
CA GLY A 138 11.38 11.65 12.45
C GLY A 138 10.57 12.39 11.37
N GLY A 139 10.66 13.73 11.40
CA GLY A 139 9.84 14.62 10.58
C GLY A 139 8.38 14.66 11.04
N ASN A 140 7.43 14.57 10.10
CA ASN A 140 5.98 14.57 10.38
C ASN A 140 5.42 13.16 10.63
N ARG A 141 6.29 12.17 10.84
CA ARG A 141 5.91 10.77 11.13
C ARG A 141 5.51 10.61 12.59
N LYS A 142 4.27 11.00 12.89
CA LYS A 142 3.70 11.04 14.24
C LYS A 142 2.31 10.45 14.23
N ASP A 143 1.85 9.93 15.36
CA ASP A 143 0.48 9.47 15.47
C ASP A 143 -0.51 10.63 15.33
N PHE A 144 -1.73 10.34 14.88
CA PHE A 144 -2.79 11.35 14.85
C PHE A 144 -3.11 11.81 16.28
N THR A 145 -3.31 13.11 16.42
CA THR A 145 -3.73 13.75 17.69
C THR A 145 -5.23 14.05 17.73
N ASP A 146 -5.96 13.68 16.67
CA ASP A 146 -7.40 13.83 16.56
C ASP A 146 -8.11 13.06 17.69
N PRO A 147 -8.95 13.71 18.52
CA PRO A 147 -9.73 13.03 19.55
C PRO A 147 -10.61 11.90 19.03
N ASP A 148 -11.12 11.97 17.79
CA ASP A 148 -11.93 10.90 17.21
C ASP A 148 -11.11 9.64 16.97
N PHE A 149 -9.86 9.80 16.49
CA PHE A 149 -8.90 8.70 16.36
C PHE A 149 -8.52 8.14 17.73
N LEU A 150 -8.09 9.01 18.65
CA LEU A 150 -7.59 8.60 19.97
C LEU A 150 -8.63 7.87 20.82
N ASN A 151 -9.90 8.26 20.70
CA ASN A 151 -11.00 7.66 21.46
C ASN A 151 -11.77 6.59 20.69
N ALA A 152 -11.38 6.28 19.45
CA ALA A 152 -11.92 5.12 18.74
C ALA A 152 -11.72 3.86 19.58
N GLY A 153 -12.79 3.09 19.76
CA GLY A 153 -12.84 1.99 20.72
C GLY A 153 -13.15 0.65 20.06
N PHE A 154 -12.45 -0.38 20.52
CA PHE A 154 -12.63 -1.76 20.07
C PHE A 154 -12.91 -2.66 21.27
N VAL A 155 -13.53 -3.83 21.03
CA VAL A 155 -13.82 -4.80 22.08
C VAL A 155 -13.18 -6.14 21.71
N PHE A 156 -12.36 -6.66 22.61
CA PHE A 156 -11.70 -7.97 22.46
C PHE A 156 -12.01 -8.86 23.67
N TYR A 157 -11.92 -10.17 23.46
CA TYR A 157 -11.82 -11.11 24.57
C TYR A 157 -10.36 -11.15 25.06
N ASP A 158 -10.16 -11.06 26.37
CA ASP A 158 -8.84 -11.27 27.00
C ASP A 158 -8.56 -12.76 27.27
N GLU A 159 -7.40 -13.07 27.85
CA GLU A 159 -6.99 -14.43 28.19
C GLU A 159 -7.86 -15.10 29.26
N LYS A 160 -8.68 -14.31 29.98
CA LYS A 160 -9.64 -14.75 31.01
C LYS A 160 -11.07 -14.80 30.46
N LYS A 161 -11.23 -14.71 29.14
CA LYS A 161 -12.53 -14.72 28.44
C LYS A 161 -13.43 -13.56 28.86
N GLN A 162 -12.86 -12.44 29.27
CA GLN A 162 -13.59 -11.22 29.60
C GLN A 162 -13.64 -10.31 28.38
N LEU A 163 -14.78 -9.64 28.18
CA LEU A 163 -14.90 -8.59 27.18
C LEU A 163 -14.23 -7.32 27.71
N VAL A 164 -13.18 -6.87 27.03
CA VAL A 164 -12.41 -5.68 27.38
C VAL A 164 -12.56 -4.67 26.25
N ARG A 165 -12.98 -3.44 26.61
CA ARG A 165 -12.94 -2.30 25.70
C ARG A 165 -11.57 -1.65 25.78
N VAL A 166 -10.94 -1.46 24.63
CA VAL A 166 -9.66 -0.75 24.48
C VAL A 166 -9.86 0.48 23.60
N THR A 167 -8.99 1.47 23.72
CA THR A 167 -8.99 2.65 22.83
C THR A 167 -7.64 2.82 22.16
N VAL A 168 -7.62 3.48 20.99
CA VAL A 168 -6.40 3.68 20.19
C VAL A 168 -5.30 4.39 20.99
N LYS A 169 -5.64 5.41 21.78
CA LYS A 169 -4.65 6.12 22.59
C LYS A 169 -3.89 5.22 23.58
N ASP A 170 -4.47 4.10 23.99
CA ASP A 170 -3.86 3.19 24.95
C ASP A 170 -2.82 2.25 24.30
N CYS A 171 -2.74 2.21 22.96
CA CYS A 171 -1.82 1.34 22.22
C CYS A 171 -0.76 2.08 21.40
N LEU A 172 -0.64 3.41 21.52
CA LEU A 172 0.34 4.19 20.74
C LEU A 172 1.80 3.88 21.13
N GLU A 173 2.04 3.52 22.40
CA GLU A 173 3.37 3.22 22.93
C GLU A 173 3.46 1.74 23.35
N GLN A 174 4.36 0.98 22.71
CA GLN A 174 4.47 -0.48 22.90
C GLN A 174 4.89 -0.84 24.33
N GLU A 175 5.65 0.03 24.99
CA GLU A 175 6.09 -0.11 26.37
C GLU A 175 4.92 -0.18 27.35
N ASN A 176 3.82 0.55 27.07
CA ASN A 176 2.60 0.48 27.89
C ASN A 176 1.92 -0.88 27.77
N LEU A 177 2.08 -1.54 26.62
CA LEU A 177 1.60 -2.89 26.33
C LEU A 177 2.61 -3.99 26.71
N ARG A 178 3.77 -3.60 27.24
CA ARG A 178 4.80 -4.48 27.82
C ARG A 178 5.40 -5.48 26.84
N TYR A 179 5.53 -5.10 25.57
CA TYR A 179 6.29 -5.86 24.58
C TYR A 179 7.22 -4.94 23.80
N LYS A 180 8.20 -5.55 23.11
CA LYS A 180 9.04 -4.89 22.12
C LYS A 180 9.55 -5.89 21.11
N TYR A 181 9.96 -5.39 19.95
CA TYR A 181 10.62 -6.20 18.94
C TYR A 181 12.11 -6.36 19.22
N GLN A 182 12.68 -7.48 18.80
CA GLN A 182 14.12 -7.64 18.74
C GLN A 182 14.70 -6.68 17.71
N ASP A 183 15.80 -6.02 18.08
CA ASP A 183 16.56 -5.19 17.15
C ASP A 183 17.25 -6.08 16.11
N VAL A 184 16.93 -5.83 14.85
CA VAL A 184 17.52 -6.50 13.69
C VAL A 184 17.81 -5.47 12.62
N GLU A 185 18.74 -5.78 11.72
CA GLU A 185 19.10 -4.89 10.62
C GLU A 185 17.87 -4.51 9.77
N ILE A 186 17.84 -3.24 9.34
CA ILE A 186 16.78 -2.68 8.50
C ILE A 186 17.40 -2.26 7.15
N PRO A 187 17.73 -3.22 6.27
CA PRO A 187 18.52 -2.97 5.07
C PRO A 187 17.81 -2.07 4.05
N TRP A 188 16.47 -2.01 4.09
CA TRP A 188 15.70 -1.18 3.18
C TRP A 188 15.81 0.33 3.46
N LEU A 189 16.37 0.78 4.59
CA LEU A 189 16.56 2.21 4.86
C LEU A 189 17.50 2.91 3.86
N GLN A 190 18.33 2.16 3.16
CA GLN A 190 19.27 2.69 2.15
C GLN A 190 18.86 2.32 0.71
N ALA A 191 17.71 1.67 0.53
CA ALA A 191 17.26 1.18 -0.78
C ALA A 191 16.45 2.24 -1.54
N THR A 192 17.09 3.38 -1.86
CA THR A 192 16.45 4.46 -2.61
C THR A 192 16.07 4.03 -4.03
N PRO A 193 14.92 4.47 -4.57
CA PRO A 193 14.55 4.21 -5.96
C PRO A 193 15.60 4.74 -6.95
N LYS A 194 15.72 4.06 -8.09
CA LYS A 194 16.70 4.39 -9.14
C LYS A 194 16.17 5.47 -10.08
N ALA A 195 17.07 6.17 -10.77
CA ALA A 195 16.69 7.05 -11.87
C ALA A 195 15.95 6.27 -12.99
N PRO A 196 14.95 6.86 -13.66
CA PRO A 196 14.17 6.17 -14.67
C PRO A 196 14.98 5.95 -15.95
N THR A 197 14.98 4.71 -16.46
CA THR A 197 15.66 4.34 -17.72
C THR A 197 14.66 4.08 -18.87
N GLY A 198 13.67 4.96 -19.02
CA GLY A 198 12.59 4.80 -20.00
C GLY A 198 12.19 6.10 -20.68
N LYS A 199 11.11 6.03 -21.47
CA LYS A 199 10.65 7.16 -22.29
C LYS A 199 9.87 8.15 -21.43
N LYS A 200 10.35 9.39 -21.35
CA LYS A 200 9.58 10.52 -20.82
C LYS A 200 8.38 10.78 -21.75
N ILE A 201 7.18 10.92 -21.18
CA ILE A 201 5.96 11.18 -21.94
C ILE A 201 5.97 12.63 -22.45
N ASP A 202 5.60 12.82 -23.71
CA ASP A 202 5.35 14.15 -24.25
C ASP A 202 4.00 14.66 -23.73
N LYS A 203 4.05 15.65 -22.84
CA LYS A 203 2.86 16.23 -22.22
C LYS A 203 1.88 16.80 -23.24
N LYS A 204 2.36 17.26 -24.40
CA LYS A 204 1.50 17.81 -25.48
C LYS A 204 0.70 16.75 -26.21
N ALA A 205 1.13 15.49 -26.14
CA ALA A 205 0.44 14.36 -26.73
C ALA A 205 -0.65 13.78 -25.81
N VAL A 206 -0.70 14.20 -24.54
CA VAL A 206 -1.73 13.77 -23.59
C VAL A 206 -3.01 14.54 -23.89
N GLY A 207 -4.06 13.82 -24.27
CA GLY A 207 -5.36 14.38 -24.59
C GLY A 207 -6.11 14.91 -23.37
N THR A 208 -7.27 15.51 -23.61
CA THR A 208 -8.20 15.87 -22.53
C THR A 208 -8.77 14.60 -21.89
N THR A 209 -8.90 14.60 -20.57
CA THR A 209 -9.43 13.48 -19.79
C THR A 209 -10.92 13.72 -19.51
N GLU A 210 -11.74 12.72 -19.81
CA GLU A 210 -13.16 12.67 -19.42
C GLU A 210 -13.34 11.72 -18.23
N TYR A 211 -14.16 12.13 -17.27
CA TYR A 211 -14.47 11.35 -16.07
C TYR A 211 -15.90 10.79 -16.13
N PRO A 212 -16.17 9.62 -15.54
CA PRO A 212 -15.21 8.74 -14.86
C PRO A 212 -14.27 8.02 -15.85
N ILE A 213 -13.02 7.81 -15.44
CA ILE A 213 -12.04 7.05 -16.21
C ILE A 213 -12.28 5.56 -15.97
N SER A 214 -12.40 4.76 -17.03
CA SER A 214 -12.33 3.30 -16.94
C SER A 214 -10.87 2.83 -16.99
N LEU A 215 -10.49 1.92 -16.09
CA LEU A 215 -9.13 1.38 -16.00
C LEU A 215 -8.99 0.02 -16.69
N ASP A 216 -9.50 -0.09 -17.92
CA ASP A 216 -9.44 -1.28 -18.79
C ASP A 216 -8.13 -1.38 -19.60
N LYS A 217 -7.30 -0.34 -19.52
CA LYS A 217 -5.98 -0.22 -20.17
C LYS A 217 -5.13 0.82 -19.45
N THR A 218 -3.88 0.98 -19.88
CA THR A 218 -3.03 2.08 -19.42
C THR A 218 -3.65 3.44 -19.75
N VAL A 219 -3.83 4.28 -18.73
CA VAL A 219 -4.37 5.64 -18.86
C VAL A 219 -3.29 6.67 -18.56
N GLN A 220 -3.31 7.79 -19.29
CA GLN A 220 -2.44 8.94 -19.08
C GLN A 220 -3.30 10.17 -18.84
N VAL A 221 -3.01 10.91 -17.77
CA VAL A 221 -3.76 12.12 -17.36
C VAL A 221 -2.77 13.24 -17.12
N LEU A 222 -3.01 14.41 -17.72
CA LEU A 222 -2.25 15.62 -17.43
C LEU A 222 -2.86 16.30 -16.20
N VAL A 223 -2.09 16.38 -15.10
CA VAL A 223 -2.56 16.90 -13.81
C VAL A 223 -1.82 18.18 -13.50
N LYS A 224 -2.57 19.25 -13.23
CA LYS A 224 -2.00 20.54 -12.85
C LYS A 224 -1.49 20.50 -11.41
N ARG A 225 -0.33 21.10 -11.19
CA ARG A 225 0.22 21.27 -9.85
C ARG A 225 -0.33 22.55 -9.21
N PRO A 226 -0.60 22.54 -7.89
CA PRO A 226 -1.06 23.73 -7.17
C PRO A 226 0.04 24.80 -7.04
N VAL A 227 1.31 24.39 -7.18
CA VAL A 227 2.48 25.28 -7.22
C VAL A 227 3.29 25.01 -8.48
N THR A 228 3.77 26.08 -9.09
CA THR A 228 4.49 26.06 -10.38
C THR A 228 5.97 26.41 -10.24
N LYS A 229 6.45 26.57 -9.01
CA LYS A 229 7.85 26.86 -8.69
C LYS A 229 8.33 25.89 -7.63
N LYS A 230 9.61 25.57 -7.71
CA LYS A 230 10.34 24.82 -6.70
C LYS A 230 10.14 25.43 -5.31
N ARG A 231 9.69 24.60 -4.38
CA ARG A 231 9.50 24.95 -2.97
C ARG A 231 10.83 24.87 -2.23
N SER A 232 11.00 25.72 -1.21
CA SER A 232 12.12 25.65 -0.29
C SER A 232 12.09 24.35 0.53
N LYS A 233 13.23 23.98 1.12
CA LYS A 233 13.32 22.79 1.98
C LYS A 233 12.31 22.85 3.13
N LYS A 234 12.14 24.02 3.76
CA LYS A 234 11.21 24.21 4.87
C LYS A 234 9.75 24.04 4.44
N GLU A 235 9.36 24.60 3.29
CA GLU A 235 7.99 24.44 2.78
C GLU A 235 7.63 22.99 2.45
N LYS A 236 8.62 22.18 2.04
CA LYS A 236 8.46 20.75 1.79
C LYS A 236 8.38 19.94 3.08
N GLU A 237 9.19 20.29 4.07
CA GLU A 237 9.14 19.69 5.41
C GLU A 237 7.81 20.02 6.13
N ASP A 238 7.27 21.22 5.92
CA ASP A 238 6.02 21.67 6.53
C ASP A 238 4.78 21.15 5.79
N LYS A 239 4.88 20.87 4.48
CA LYS A 239 3.75 20.39 3.66
C LYS A 239 4.17 19.39 2.60
N GLU A 240 3.57 18.21 2.61
CA GLU A 240 3.77 17.21 1.57
C GLU A 240 2.88 17.53 0.35
N GLU A 241 3.47 17.56 -0.85
CA GLU A 241 2.70 17.56 -2.10
C GLU A 241 2.21 16.13 -2.35
N MET A 242 0.89 15.95 -2.40
CA MET A 242 0.22 14.66 -2.44
C MET A 242 -0.64 14.54 -3.70
N LEU A 243 -0.41 13.48 -4.47
CA LEU A 243 -1.31 13.07 -5.55
C LEU A 243 -2.48 12.27 -4.95
N ILE A 244 -3.69 12.65 -5.31
CA ILE A 244 -4.93 12.00 -4.88
C ILE A 244 -5.66 11.45 -6.10
N ILE A 245 -5.88 10.14 -6.11
CA ILE A 245 -6.76 9.46 -7.07
C ILE A 245 -8.03 9.10 -6.32
N SER A 246 -9.11 9.83 -6.61
CA SER A 246 -10.37 9.80 -5.88
C SER A 246 -11.45 9.02 -6.62
N GLY A 247 -12.47 8.57 -5.88
CA GLY A 247 -13.62 7.89 -6.46
C GLY A 247 -13.25 6.59 -7.17
N ILE A 248 -12.27 5.86 -6.65
CA ILE A 248 -11.90 4.53 -7.16
C ILE A 248 -13.05 3.58 -6.80
N LYS A 249 -13.90 3.29 -7.79
CA LYS A 249 -15.03 2.35 -7.65
C LYS A 249 -14.60 0.98 -8.14
N LEU A 250 -14.76 -0.03 -7.28
CA LEU A 250 -14.47 -1.42 -7.60
C LEU A 250 -15.41 -2.37 -6.86
N ASN A 251 -15.52 -3.62 -7.34
CA ASN A 251 -16.16 -4.68 -6.58
C ASN A 251 -15.23 -5.10 -5.42
N ARG A 252 -15.73 -5.02 -4.18
CA ARG A 252 -14.97 -5.35 -2.97
C ARG A 252 -14.38 -6.77 -2.96
N GLY A 253 -15.06 -7.72 -3.62
CA GLY A 253 -14.61 -9.10 -3.74
C GLY A 253 -13.60 -9.33 -4.87
N ALA A 254 -13.29 -8.31 -5.67
CA ALA A 254 -12.38 -8.45 -6.79
C ALA A 254 -10.95 -8.06 -6.40
N PRO A 255 -9.94 -8.87 -6.76
CA PRO A 255 -8.57 -8.44 -6.63
C PRO A 255 -8.28 -7.35 -7.67
N VAL A 256 -7.83 -6.19 -7.21
CA VAL A 256 -7.53 -5.03 -8.05
C VAL A 256 -6.12 -4.57 -7.74
N LYS A 257 -5.30 -4.38 -8.76
CA LYS A 257 -4.00 -3.69 -8.67
C LYS A 257 -3.75 -2.78 -9.86
N PHE A 258 -3.27 -1.57 -9.60
CA PHE A 258 -2.68 -0.74 -10.65
C PHE A 258 -1.50 0.07 -10.11
N ASP A 259 -0.52 0.28 -10.96
CA ASP A 259 0.70 1.01 -10.65
C ASP A 259 0.61 2.44 -11.19
N VAL A 260 1.16 3.40 -10.45
CA VAL A 260 1.11 4.82 -10.78
C VAL A 260 2.51 5.34 -11.04
N PHE A 261 2.73 5.88 -12.23
CA PHE A 261 3.98 6.50 -12.66
C PHE A 261 3.79 7.98 -12.97
N ILE A 262 4.85 8.75 -12.77
CA ILE A 262 4.86 10.19 -13.07
C ILE A 262 5.85 10.47 -14.21
N ASN A 263 5.39 11.22 -15.21
CA ASN A 263 6.15 11.74 -16.36
C ASN A 263 6.81 10.69 -17.28
N TYR A 264 6.88 9.43 -16.90
CA TYR A 264 7.51 8.35 -17.66
C TYR A 264 6.51 7.26 -18.01
N ASP A 265 6.78 6.52 -19.09
CA ASP A 265 5.97 5.36 -19.41
C ASP A 265 6.02 4.32 -18.28
N GLY A 266 4.96 3.52 -18.17
CA GLY A 266 4.85 2.49 -17.14
C GLY A 266 5.83 1.31 -17.29
N LYS A 267 6.87 1.45 -18.11
CA LYS A 267 7.89 0.43 -18.37
C LYS A 267 9.19 0.67 -17.59
N VAL A 268 9.29 1.77 -16.86
CA VAL A 268 10.47 2.17 -16.06
C VAL A 268 10.77 1.29 -14.84
N GLY A 269 9.94 0.29 -14.55
CA GLY A 269 10.11 -0.64 -13.43
C GLY A 269 9.65 -0.06 -12.09
N LEU A 270 9.27 -0.95 -11.15
CA LEU A 270 8.76 -0.58 -9.83
C LEU A 270 9.88 -0.15 -8.86
N ASP A 271 11.15 -0.37 -9.21
CA ASP A 271 12.31 0.12 -8.48
C ASP A 271 12.74 1.54 -8.92
N SER A 272 12.06 2.14 -9.89
CA SER A 272 12.30 3.51 -10.36
C SER A 272 11.66 4.58 -9.46
N CYS A 273 12.31 5.73 -9.34
CA CYS A 273 11.74 6.92 -8.69
C CYS A 273 10.55 7.49 -9.45
N ALA A 274 10.37 7.17 -10.74
CA ALA A 274 9.17 7.53 -11.49
C ALA A 274 7.92 6.76 -11.04
N CYS A 275 8.07 5.62 -10.35
CA CYS A 275 6.97 4.89 -9.74
C CYS A 275 6.57 5.59 -8.42
N ALA A 276 5.41 6.27 -8.44
CA ALA A 276 4.86 6.94 -7.27
C ALA A 276 4.28 5.96 -6.24
N GLY A 277 3.73 4.83 -6.71
CA GLY A 277 3.16 3.81 -5.84
C GLY A 277 2.17 2.93 -6.59
N SER A 278 1.42 2.13 -5.83
CA SER A 278 0.44 1.20 -6.37
C SER A 278 -0.81 1.20 -5.49
N PHE A 279 -1.95 0.99 -6.10
CA PHE A 279 -3.18 0.63 -5.40
C PHE A 279 -3.33 -0.89 -5.44
N THR A 280 -3.74 -1.49 -4.33
CA THR A 280 -4.09 -2.92 -4.25
C THR A 280 -5.37 -3.11 -3.42
N ASN A 281 -6.18 -4.09 -3.78
CA ASN A 281 -7.35 -4.52 -3.00
C ASN A 281 -7.26 -6.02 -2.72
N VAL A 282 -7.26 -6.41 -1.44
CA VAL A 282 -7.44 -7.81 -1.04
C VAL A 282 -8.95 -8.13 -1.11
N PRO A 283 -9.36 -9.25 -1.73
CA PRO A 283 -10.76 -9.66 -1.77
C PRO A 283 -11.39 -9.80 -0.37
N HIS A 284 -12.43 -9.00 -0.11
CA HIS A 284 -13.25 -9.12 1.11
C HIS A 284 -14.68 -9.60 0.77
N ALA A 285 -14.82 -10.90 0.46
CA ALA A 285 -16.07 -11.49 -0.06
C ALA A 285 -16.92 -12.25 0.99
N HIS A 286 -17.57 -11.49 1.88
CA HIS A 286 -18.62 -11.79 2.91
C HIS A 286 -20.01 -12.28 2.47
N GLY A 287 -20.27 -13.52 2.05
CA GLY A 287 -21.67 -13.96 1.86
C GLY A 287 -22.49 -13.07 0.89
N VAL A 288 -23.42 -12.24 1.40
CA VAL A 288 -24.23 -11.28 0.59
C VAL A 288 -23.38 -10.13 0.01
N ASP A 289 -22.18 -9.90 0.53
CA ASP A 289 -21.27 -8.82 0.10
C ASP A 289 -20.53 -9.11 -1.22
N LYS A 290 -20.75 -10.28 -1.85
CA LYS A 290 -20.06 -10.74 -3.08
C LYS A 290 -20.27 -9.85 -4.33
N GLY A 291 -20.99 -8.75 -4.22
CA GLY A 291 -21.20 -7.78 -5.30
C GLY A 291 -21.25 -6.32 -4.85
N ASN A 292 -20.82 -6.00 -3.63
CA ASN A 292 -20.87 -4.62 -3.14
C ASN A 292 -19.74 -3.78 -3.77
N THR A 293 -20.13 -2.77 -4.53
CA THR A 293 -19.22 -1.74 -5.00
C THR A 293 -18.77 -0.88 -3.83
N ILE A 294 -17.47 -0.74 -3.65
CA ILE A 294 -16.88 0.24 -2.73
C ILE A 294 -16.35 1.42 -3.53
N THR A 295 -16.30 2.59 -2.89
CA THR A 295 -15.64 3.78 -3.42
C THR A 295 -14.53 4.15 -2.44
N THR A 296 -13.30 4.27 -2.92
CA THR A 296 -12.12 4.60 -2.09
C THR A 296 -11.24 5.63 -2.80
N CYS A 297 -10.09 5.95 -2.20
CA CYS A 297 -9.07 6.78 -2.80
C CYS A 297 -7.66 6.19 -2.61
N LEU A 298 -6.73 6.63 -3.46
CA LEU A 298 -5.29 6.43 -3.32
C LEU A 298 -4.63 7.78 -3.09
N LYS A 299 -3.75 7.86 -2.08
CA LYS A 299 -2.95 9.05 -1.76
C LYS A 299 -1.47 8.70 -1.86
N LEU A 300 -0.71 9.46 -2.63
CA LEU A 300 0.71 9.24 -2.85
C LEU A 300 1.49 10.53 -2.57
N GLY A 301 2.46 10.47 -1.65
CA GLY A 301 3.42 11.55 -1.46
C GLY A 301 4.33 11.66 -2.68
N ILE A 302 4.40 12.85 -3.29
CA ILE A 302 5.16 13.08 -4.53
C ILE A 302 6.25 14.15 -4.39
N THR A 303 6.44 14.77 -3.22
CA THR A 303 7.43 15.86 -3.06
C THR A 303 8.84 15.41 -3.45
N ARG A 304 9.31 14.31 -2.85
CA ARG A 304 10.63 13.75 -3.17
C ARG A 304 10.70 13.23 -4.60
N LEU A 305 9.63 12.59 -5.07
CA LEU A 305 9.57 12.10 -6.43
C LEU A 305 9.76 13.23 -7.44
N LEU A 306 9.16 14.40 -7.21
CA LEU A 306 9.34 15.57 -8.07
C LEU A 306 10.78 16.12 -8.04
N GLU A 307 11.48 16.01 -6.90
CA GLU A 307 12.92 16.31 -6.81
C GLU A 307 13.75 15.33 -7.65
N ASP A 308 13.53 14.02 -7.47
CA ASP A 308 14.26 12.96 -8.15
C ASP A 308 14.05 12.97 -9.68
N LEU A 309 12.87 13.45 -10.14
CA LEU A 309 12.53 13.59 -11.55
C LEU A 309 12.85 14.97 -12.15
N GLU A 310 13.43 15.88 -11.36
CA GLU A 310 13.70 17.27 -11.75
C GLU A 310 12.44 17.99 -12.30
N ALA A 311 11.28 17.73 -11.68
CA ALA A 311 9.95 18.19 -12.13
C ALA A 311 9.33 19.26 -11.21
N GLU A 312 10.12 19.84 -10.31
CA GLU A 312 9.64 20.77 -9.28
C GLU A 312 9.16 22.13 -9.82
N ASP A 313 9.66 22.53 -10.99
CA ASP A 313 9.30 23.77 -11.68
C ASP A 313 8.28 23.53 -12.81
N ASP A 314 7.78 22.30 -12.96
CA ASP A 314 6.75 21.99 -13.94
C ASP A 314 5.37 22.50 -13.47
N ASN A 315 4.59 23.09 -14.37
CA ASN A 315 3.20 23.51 -14.08
C ASN A 315 2.23 22.32 -13.93
N ASP A 316 2.59 21.21 -14.55
CA ASP A 316 1.75 20.03 -14.72
C ASP A 316 2.64 18.79 -14.77
N ILE A 317 2.09 17.65 -14.40
CA ILE A 317 2.74 16.35 -14.54
C ILE A 317 1.82 15.40 -15.30
N VAL A 318 2.42 14.40 -15.95
CA VAL A 318 1.63 13.31 -16.52
C VAL A 318 1.57 12.21 -15.49
N VAL A 319 0.36 11.82 -15.10
CA VAL A 319 0.09 10.64 -14.28
C VAL A 319 -0.26 9.49 -15.20
N ILE A 320 0.47 8.38 -15.08
CA ILE A 320 0.28 7.16 -15.87
C ILE A 320 -0.21 6.08 -14.91
N MET A 321 -1.40 5.55 -15.16
CA MET A 321 -1.95 4.44 -14.38
C MET A 321 -1.91 3.16 -15.23
N VAL A 322 -1.26 2.12 -14.73
CA VAL A 322 -1.09 0.84 -15.42
C VAL A 322 -1.87 -0.23 -14.65
N PRO A 323 -3.05 -0.65 -15.13
CA PRO A 323 -3.78 -1.76 -14.52
C PRO A 323 -3.05 -3.09 -14.73
N SER A 324 -3.09 -3.95 -13.71
CA SER A 324 -2.73 -5.37 -13.89
C SER A 324 -3.73 -6.09 -14.79
N GLU A 325 -3.36 -7.23 -15.36
CA GLU A 325 -4.26 -8.04 -16.21
C GLU A 325 -5.59 -8.34 -15.53
N ASN A 326 -5.55 -8.80 -14.27
CA ASN A 326 -6.76 -9.06 -13.50
C ASN A 326 -7.61 -7.80 -13.31
N THR A 327 -7.00 -6.63 -13.12
CA THR A 327 -7.73 -5.37 -13.01
C THR A 327 -8.45 -5.02 -14.31
N MET A 328 -7.86 -5.31 -15.46
CA MET A 328 -8.49 -5.07 -16.77
C MET A 328 -9.72 -5.96 -17.00
N GLU A 329 -9.81 -7.10 -16.31
CA GLU A 329 -11.00 -7.96 -16.30
C GLU A 329 -12.09 -7.45 -15.34
N GLN A 330 -11.77 -6.51 -14.46
CA GLN A 330 -12.71 -5.90 -13.52
C GLN A 330 -13.21 -4.54 -14.00
N VAL A 331 -14.42 -4.19 -13.59
CA VAL A 331 -14.94 -2.82 -13.79
C VAL A 331 -14.37 -1.94 -12.68
N VAL A 332 -13.27 -1.25 -12.97
CA VAL A 332 -12.68 -0.22 -12.10
C VAL A 332 -12.85 1.15 -12.75
N THR A 333 -13.44 2.09 -12.02
CA THR A 333 -13.58 3.48 -12.47
C THR A 333 -12.99 4.47 -11.48
N ILE A 334 -12.55 5.62 -11.97
CA ILE A 334 -11.92 6.69 -11.19
C ILE A 334 -12.66 7.99 -11.49
N ASP A 335 -13.12 8.70 -10.45
CA ASP A 335 -13.91 9.93 -10.62
C ASP A 335 -13.05 11.20 -10.68
N GLY A 336 -11.80 11.16 -10.18
CA GLY A 336 -10.96 12.36 -10.16
C GLY A 336 -9.50 12.10 -9.82
N ILE A 337 -8.60 12.92 -10.39
CA ILE A 337 -7.17 12.94 -10.08
C ILE A 337 -6.74 14.39 -9.84
N GLU A 338 -6.12 14.67 -8.70
CA GLU A 338 -5.68 16.01 -8.32
C GLU A 338 -4.44 15.99 -7.44
N ILE A 339 -3.81 17.15 -7.25
CA ILE A 339 -2.67 17.32 -6.36
C ILE A 339 -3.04 18.34 -5.29
N GLN A 340 -2.87 17.95 -4.03
CA GLN A 340 -3.14 18.78 -2.86
C GLN A 340 -1.92 18.81 -1.93
N PHE A 341 -1.99 19.65 -0.89
CA PHE A 341 -1.00 19.66 0.18
C PHE A 341 -1.57 18.99 1.43
N ASP A 342 -0.79 18.09 1.99
CA ASP A 342 -1.02 17.52 3.32
C ASP A 342 -0.10 18.20 4.33
N ASN A 343 -0.62 18.54 5.50
CA ASN A 343 0.10 19.30 6.52
C ASN A 343 0.65 18.37 7.62
#